data_AF-A0A354BNH9-F1
#
_entry.id   AF-A0A354BNH9-F1
#
_cell.length_a   1.000
_cell.length_b   1.000
_cell.length_c   1.000
_cell.angle_alpha   90.00
_cell.angle_beta   90.00
_cell.angle_gamma   90.00
#
_symmetry.space_group_name_H-M   'P 1'
#
loop_
_entity.id
_entity.type
_entity.pdbx_description
1 polymer ?
#
loop_
_entity_poly.entity_id
_entity_poly.type
_entity_poly.pdbx_seq_one_letter_code
_entity_poly.pdbx_strand_id
1 'polypeptide(L)' 'DAIELSTLSDRERQILACAAVGESNKEIADHLCVSVDTVKTHLHHIYQKLSVDGRVEAVIAYLRRQ' A
#
# COMPACT_ATOMS: atom_id res chain seq x y z
N ASP A 1 -10.98 -13.96 9.20
CA ASP A 1 -10.28 -12.81 9.80
C ASP A 1 -10.48 -11.57 8.95
N ALA A 2 -10.81 -10.44 9.57
CA ALA A 2 -11.08 -9.19 8.88
C ALA A 2 -9.76 -8.42 8.67
N ILE A 3 -9.42 -8.07 7.42
CA ILE A 3 -8.19 -7.32 7.08
C ILE A 3 -8.28 -5.87 7.61
N GLU A 4 -7.81 -5.55 8.81
CA GLU A 4 -8.03 -4.23 9.40
C GLU A 4 -7.15 -3.12 8.76
N LEU A 5 -7.70 -2.31 7.85
CA LEU A 5 -7.01 -1.12 7.28
C LEU A 5 -6.65 -0.06 8.34
N SER A 6 -7.30 -0.12 9.51
CA SER A 6 -7.00 0.69 10.69
C SER A 6 -5.58 0.44 11.23
N THR A 7 -4.98 -0.72 10.93
CA THR A 7 -3.59 -1.06 11.35
C THR A 7 -2.51 -0.37 10.53
N LEU A 8 -2.86 0.17 9.36
CA LEU A 8 -1.91 0.91 8.52
C LEU A 8 -1.64 2.28 9.15
N SER A 9 -0.43 2.79 8.96
CA SER A 9 -0.10 4.20 9.19
C SER A 9 -0.71 5.08 8.09
N ASP A 10 -0.74 6.40 8.31
CA ASP A 10 -1.18 7.34 7.28
C ASP A 10 -0.36 7.23 6.00
N ARG A 11 0.96 7.01 6.16
CA ARG A 11 1.86 6.89 5.01
C ARG A 11 1.61 5.61 4.21
N GLU A 12 1.36 4.51 4.89
CA GLU A 12 1.01 3.24 4.25
C GLU A 12 -0.35 3.32 3.54
N ARG A 13 -1.32 4.03 4.13
CA ARG A 13 -2.61 4.30 3.45
C ARG A 13 -2.43 5.11 2.17
N GLN A 14 -1.61 6.16 2.19
CA GLN A 14 -1.32 6.97 1.00
C GLN A 14 -0.69 6.11 -0.11
N ILE A 15 0.33 5.32 0.23
CA ILE A 15 1.00 4.42 -0.72
C ILE A 15 0.01 3.40 -1.29
N LEU A 16 -0.85 2.81 -0.46
CA LEU A 16 -1.84 1.84 -0.91
C LEU A 16 -2.93 2.48 -1.79
N ALA A 17 -3.33 3.71 -1.50
CA ALA A 17 -4.27 4.47 -2.33
C ALA A 17 -3.70 4.75 -3.73
N CYS A 18 -2.46 5.24 -3.80
CA CYS A 18 -1.73 5.40 -5.06
C CYS A 18 -1.60 4.07 -5.80
N ALA A 19 -1.31 2.99 -5.07
CA ALA A 19 -1.19 1.67 -5.67
C ALA A 19 -2.52 1.16 -6.26
N ALA A 20 -3.65 1.50 -5.62
CA ALA A 20 -4.99 1.12 -6.06
C ALA A 20 -5.45 1.83 -7.33
N VAL A 21 -4.94 3.04 -7.60
CA VAL A 21 -5.19 3.75 -8.88
C VAL A 21 -4.24 3.34 -10.00
N GLY A 22 -3.33 2.39 -9.74
CA GLY A 22 -2.44 1.80 -10.75
C GLY A 22 -1.03 2.38 -10.84
N GLU A 23 -0.65 3.33 -9.95
CA GLU A 23 0.69 3.94 -9.98
C GLU A 23 1.81 2.92 -9.68
N SER A 24 2.83 2.87 -10.53
CA SER A 24 4.06 2.12 -10.30
C SER A 24 4.82 2.63 -9.07
N ASN A 25 5.71 1.82 -8.48
CA ASN A 25 6.49 2.26 -7.31
C ASN A 25 7.33 3.53 -7.58
N LYS A 26 7.69 3.79 -8.85
CA LYS A 26 8.38 5.01 -9.26
C LYS A 26 7.44 6.21 -9.24
N GLU A 27 6.26 6.08 -9.83
CA GLU A 27 5.24 7.15 -9.80
C GLU A 27 4.82 7.49 -8.36
N ILE A 28 4.63 6.47 -7.51
CA ILE A 28 4.33 6.66 -6.09
C ILE A 28 5.47 7.42 -5.39
N ALA A 29 6.72 7.04 -5.67
CA ALA A 29 7.89 7.67 -5.08
C ALA A 29 7.99 9.15 -5.48
N ASP A 30 7.75 9.46 -6.76
CA ASP A 30 7.76 10.81 -7.30
C ASP A 30 6.61 11.64 -6.70
N HIS A 31 5.37 11.11 -6.72
CA HIS A 31 4.17 11.76 -6.17
C HIS A 31 4.35 12.09 -4.68
N LEU A 32 4.90 11.13 -3.92
CA LEU A 32 5.02 11.24 -2.49
C LEU A 32 6.37 11.81 -2.03
N CYS A 33 7.25 12.21 -2.96
CA CYS A 33 8.58 12.78 -2.70
C CYS A 33 9.45 11.90 -1.78
N VAL A 34 9.52 10.60 -2.05
CA VAL A 34 10.36 9.62 -1.35
C VAL A 34 11.15 8.78 -2.34
N SER A 35 12.07 7.95 -1.85
CA SER A 35 12.77 7.00 -2.72
C SER A 35 11.87 5.82 -3.11
N VAL A 36 12.16 5.20 -4.26
CA VAL A 36 11.49 3.95 -4.67
C VAL A 36 11.69 2.84 -3.65
N ASP A 37 12.84 2.77 -2.99
CA ASP A 37 13.10 1.78 -1.95
C ASP A 37 12.28 2.03 -0.69
N THR A 38 12.06 3.30 -0.32
CA THR A 38 11.11 3.67 0.74
C THR A 38 9.70 3.17 0.42
N VAL A 39 9.24 3.31 -0.83
CA VAL A 39 7.93 2.76 -1.26
C VAL A 39 7.91 1.24 -1.15
N LYS A 40 8.96 0.54 -1.59
CA LYS A 40 9.04 -0.93 -1.45
C LYS A 40 8.98 -1.37 0.01
N THR A 41 9.70 -0.69 0.91
CA THR A 41 9.69 -0.98 2.34
C THR A 41 8.28 -0.82 2.93
N HIS A 42 7.59 0.28 2.61
CA HIS A 42 6.21 0.46 3.05
C HIS A 42 5.26 -0.59 2.48
N LEU A 43 5.38 -0.94 1.20
CA LEU A 43 4.58 -2.02 0.60
C LEU A 43 4.81 -3.36 1.30
N HIS A 44 6.06 -3.68 1.64
CA HIS A 44 6.38 -4.88 2.41
C HIS A 44 5.68 -4.87 3.79
N HIS A 45 5.73 -3.76 4.52
CA HIS A 45 5.03 -3.64 5.80
C HIS A 45 3.51 -3.70 5.65
N ILE A 46 2.95 -3.12 4.58
CA ILE A 46 1.51 -3.23 4.27
C ILE A 46 1.14 -4.70 4.09
N TYR A 47 1.90 -5.46 3.31
CA TYR A 47 1.61 -6.87 3.07
C TYR A 47 1.61 -7.68 4.36
N GLN A 48 2.59 -7.45 5.24
CA GLN A 48 2.65 -8.08 6.56
C GLN A 48 1.45 -7.71 7.44
N LYS A 49 1.10 -6.42 7.51
CA LYS A 49 -0.02 -5.94 8.34
C LYS A 49 -1.38 -6.44 7.85
N LEU A 50 -1.56 -6.53 6.54
CA LEU A 50 -2.80 -7.01 5.93
C LEU A 50 -2.85 -8.54 5.79
N SER A 51 -1.73 -9.24 6.09
CA SER A 51 -1.57 -10.69 5.89
C SER A 51 -1.90 -11.13 4.46
N VAL A 52 -1.29 -10.44 3.49
CA VAL A 52 -1.45 -10.71 2.05
C VAL A 52 -0.09 -10.93 1.39
N ASP A 53 -0.06 -11.61 0.25
CA ASP A 53 1.17 -12.03 -0.42
C ASP A 53 1.68 -11.02 -1.45
N GLY A 54 0.91 -9.97 -1.74
CA GLY A 54 1.41 -8.93 -2.62
C GLY A 54 0.45 -7.81 -2.97
N ARG A 55 0.88 -7.03 -3.97
CA ARG A 55 0.26 -5.78 -4.37
C ARG A 55 -1.21 -5.92 -4.73
N VAL A 56 -1.54 -6.93 -5.55
CA VAL A 56 -2.90 -7.14 -6.04
C VAL A 56 -3.85 -7.43 -4.89
N GLU A 57 -3.47 -8.33 -3.98
CA GLU A 57 -4.28 -8.67 -2.81
C GLU A 57 -4.44 -7.48 -1.85
N ALA A 58 -3.37 -6.72 -1.60
CA ALA A 58 -3.42 -5.50 -0.80
C ALA A 58 -4.39 -4.47 -1.40
N VAL A 59 -4.34 -4.26 -2.72
CA VAL A 59 -5.25 -3.36 -3.43
C VAL A 59 -6.70 -3.85 -3.37
N ILE A 60 -6.94 -5.15 -3.59
CA ILE A 60 -8.29 -5.73 -3.47
C ILE A 60 -8.83 -5.55 -2.05
N ALA A 61 -8.00 -5.78 -1.03
CA ALA A 61 -8.38 -5.58 0.36
C ALA A 61 -8.74 -4.11 0.67
N TYR A 62 -8.02 -3.16 0.07
CA TYR A 62 -8.29 -1.73 0.16
C TYR A 62 -9.62 -1.36 -0.51
N LEU A 63 -9.84 -1.79 -1.75
CA LEU A 63 -11.04 -1.46 -2.53
C LEU A 63 -12.33 -2.05 -1.96
N ARG A 64 -12.26 -3.20 -1.28
CA ARG A 64 -13.44 -3.82 -0.63
C ARG A 64 -13.99 -3.03 0.55
N ARG A 65 -13.24 -2.05 1.06
CA ARG A 65 -13.58 -1.27 2.27
C ARG A 65 -13.74 0.24 2.02
N GLN A 66 -13.67 0.68 0.78
CA GLN A 66 -14.11 2.01 0.36
C GLN A 66 -15.59 1.98 -0.01
#